data_AF-A0A7V8FX14-F1
#
_entry.id   AF-A0A7V8FX14-F1
#
_cell.length_a   1.000
_cell.length_b   1.000
_cell.length_c   1.000
_cell.angle_alpha   90.00
_cell.angle_beta   90.00
_cell.angle_gamma   90.00
#
_symmetry.space_group_name_H-M   'P 1'
#
loop_
_entity.id
_entity.type
_entity.pdbx_description
1 polymer ?
#
loop_
_entity_poly.entity_id
_entity_poly.type
_entity_poly.pdbx_seq_one_letter_code
_entity_poly.pdbx_strand_id
1 'polypeptide(L)'
;MISAVSIDWDACINLMLQAMQVLQQGGLRLLALLHLTRDVDGQPAWPFALRLSGEVMLIDRSVARALLAALAYLAAAALLLLLGLFWKRWRLPLLAIGAGLLLFTPWPDAALFTTAATPTSFHVSPERFSAAAIVRGERIYRAQCLACHGGDGKGNTPLALSLAVAPPNLSSGLLWRRFDGDLYWSLRHGKGGMPGFAGKISAADSWALIDYMKANAAGVGIGDTGGWPRPIALPDMTLVCGNAHAARLSQWQGQRIRVVIGKPGAADTEDPRLQSVLLGATASDAVGAIDCAGVETDAVRAIAIITGTPEDRLPGTELLADRDGWLRARSSGGAWSQDDMLCRSPLAGAGGQAPATSAVATTGIDQLIATMDADPVRFIKGGFVH
;
A
#
# COMPACT_ATOMS: atom_id res chain seq x y z
N MET A 1 -8.20 -41.87 8.46
CA MET A 1 -8.74 -40.60 7.94
C MET A 1 -7.56 -39.73 7.55
N ILE A 2 -7.25 -39.64 6.26
CA ILE A 2 -6.21 -38.73 5.76
C ILE A 2 -6.85 -37.35 5.81
N SER A 3 -6.44 -36.52 6.77
CA SER A 3 -6.84 -35.12 6.83
C SER A 3 -6.46 -34.49 5.49
N ALA A 4 -7.46 -34.10 4.70
CA ALA A 4 -7.22 -33.42 3.44
C ALA A 4 -6.46 -32.13 3.77
N VAL A 5 -5.22 -32.02 3.28
CA VAL A 5 -4.45 -30.78 3.36
C VAL A 5 -5.22 -29.73 2.56
N SER A 6 -5.90 -28.82 3.24
CA SER A 6 -6.56 -27.69 2.61
C SER A 6 -5.49 -26.70 2.16
N ILE A 7 -5.33 -26.53 0.84
CA ILE A 7 -4.43 -25.53 0.29
C ILE A 7 -5.05 -24.15 0.52
N ASP A 8 -4.33 -23.28 1.22
CA ASP A 8 -4.69 -21.87 1.33
C ASP A 8 -4.34 -21.16 0.01
N TRP A 9 -5.33 -21.10 -0.87
CA TRP A 9 -5.19 -20.50 -2.19
C TRP A 9 -4.88 -19.00 -2.14
N ASP A 10 -5.38 -18.28 -1.14
CA ASP A 10 -5.18 -16.84 -1.05
C ASP A 10 -3.73 -16.53 -0.65
N ALA A 11 -3.15 -17.32 0.26
CA ALA A 11 -1.71 -17.27 0.56
C ALA A 11 -0.85 -17.62 -0.65
N CYS A 12 -1.19 -18.66 -1.42
CA CYS A 12 -0.45 -19.02 -2.64
C CYS A 12 -0.49 -17.92 -3.70
N ILE A 13 -1.65 -17.31 -3.93
CA ILE A 13 -1.80 -16.21 -4.90
C ILE A 13 -1.00 -15.00 -4.43
N ASN A 14 -1.07 -14.63 -3.15
CA ASN A 14 -0.30 -13.53 -2.58
C ASN A 14 1.21 -13.73 -2.76
N LEU A 15 1.72 -14.92 -2.46
CA LEU A 15 3.13 -15.25 -2.64
C LEU A 15 3.55 -15.14 -4.12
N MET A 16 2.72 -15.61 -5.05
CA MET A 16 2.97 -15.50 -6.48
C MET A 16 3.04 -14.03 -6.93
N LEU A 17 2.06 -13.21 -6.51
CA LEU A 17 2.02 -11.78 -6.83
C LEU A 17 3.25 -11.05 -6.28
N GLN A 18 3.65 -11.37 -5.04
CA GLN A 18 4.85 -10.81 -4.43
C GLN A 18 6.11 -11.20 -5.21
N ALA A 19 6.25 -12.49 -5.56
CA ALA A 19 7.38 -12.98 -6.35
C ALA A 19 7.45 -12.29 -7.72
N MET A 20 6.32 -12.14 -8.42
CA MET A 20 6.25 -11.44 -9.70
C MET A 20 6.68 -9.97 -9.57
N GLN A 21 6.26 -9.28 -8.52
CA GLN A 21 6.66 -7.90 -8.29
C GLN A 21 8.16 -7.79 -7.99
N VAL A 22 8.69 -8.63 -7.10
CA VAL A 22 10.10 -8.67 -6.74
C VAL A 22 10.98 -9.00 -7.95
N LEU A 23 10.59 -9.97 -8.78
CA LEU A 23 11.33 -10.35 -9.97
C LEU A 23 11.39 -9.21 -11.00
N GLN A 24 10.29 -8.52 -11.25
CA GLN A 24 10.27 -7.40 -12.19
C GLN A 24 11.09 -6.21 -11.69
N GLN A 25 10.93 -5.84 -10.41
CA GLN A 25 11.73 -4.76 -9.81
C GLN A 25 13.22 -5.12 -9.73
N GLY A 26 13.54 -6.35 -9.36
CA GLY A 26 14.91 -6.87 -9.33
C GLY A 26 15.54 -6.90 -10.72
N GLY A 27 14.79 -7.35 -11.73
CA GLY A 27 15.19 -7.31 -13.13
C GLY A 27 15.46 -5.88 -13.60
N LEU A 28 14.58 -4.93 -13.29
CA LEU A 28 14.80 -3.50 -13.62
C LEU A 28 16.08 -2.96 -12.96
N ARG A 29 16.29 -3.24 -11.67
CA ARG A 29 17.51 -2.82 -10.96
C ARG A 29 18.77 -3.42 -11.57
N LEU A 30 18.72 -4.70 -11.96
CA LEU A 30 19.83 -5.37 -12.63
C LEU A 30 20.13 -4.72 -13.99
N LEU A 31 19.10 -4.47 -14.79
CA LEU A 31 19.26 -3.78 -16.09
C LEU A 31 19.82 -2.37 -15.91
N ALA A 32 19.39 -1.64 -14.87
CA ALA A 32 19.93 -0.32 -14.54
C ALA A 32 21.41 -0.37 -14.14
N LEU A 33 21.81 -1.35 -13.30
CA LEU A 33 23.21 -1.57 -12.94
C LEU A 33 24.09 -1.91 -14.16
N LEU A 34 23.51 -2.60 -15.14
CA LEU A 34 24.16 -2.92 -16.41
C LEU A 34 24.09 -1.77 -17.43
N HIS A 35 23.54 -0.60 -17.06
CA HIS A 35 23.34 0.56 -17.94
C HIS A 35 22.50 0.25 -19.19
N LEU A 36 21.60 -0.73 -19.09
CA LEU A 36 20.69 -1.16 -20.16
C LEU A 36 19.33 -0.44 -20.12
N THR A 37 19.15 0.49 -19.19
CA THR A 37 17.96 1.33 -19.07
C THR A 37 18.35 2.80 -19.10
N ARG A 38 17.50 3.62 -19.73
CA ARG A 38 17.57 5.08 -19.59
C ARG A 38 16.93 5.52 -18.28
N ASP A 39 17.34 6.66 -17.76
CA ASP A 39 16.63 7.31 -16.64
C ASP A 39 15.52 8.22 -17.16
N VAL A 40 14.39 8.22 -16.45
CA VAL A 40 13.27 9.14 -16.65
C VAL A 40 12.95 9.75 -15.29
N ASP A 41 13.01 11.08 -15.20
CA ASP A 41 12.73 11.82 -13.96
C ASP A 41 13.51 11.30 -12.72
N GLY A 42 14.78 10.90 -12.92
CA GLY A 42 15.68 10.44 -11.85
C GLY A 42 15.51 8.99 -11.42
N GLN A 43 14.75 8.17 -12.15
CA GLN A 43 14.58 6.75 -11.88
C GLN A 43 14.74 5.90 -13.17
N PRO A 44 15.27 4.66 -13.07
CA PRO A 44 15.48 3.81 -14.23
C PRO A 44 14.15 3.45 -14.90
N ALA A 45 14.08 3.62 -16.21
CA ALA A 45 12.87 3.37 -16.98
C ALA A 45 12.71 1.89 -17.31
N TRP A 46 11.47 1.38 -17.20
CA TRP A 46 11.14 0.04 -17.69
C TRP A 46 11.33 -0.02 -19.22
N PRO A 47 12.18 -0.92 -19.73
CA PRO A 47 12.57 -0.90 -21.15
C PRO A 47 11.62 -1.68 -22.07
N PHE A 48 10.67 -2.44 -21.53
CA PHE A 48 9.79 -3.32 -22.31
C PHE A 48 8.39 -2.72 -22.46
N ALA A 49 7.71 -3.03 -23.58
CA ALA A 49 6.35 -2.57 -23.83
C ALA A 49 5.29 -3.24 -22.92
N LEU A 50 5.62 -4.41 -22.37
CA LEU A 50 4.75 -5.20 -21.50
C LEU A 50 5.38 -5.38 -20.13
N ARG A 51 4.52 -5.51 -19.12
CA ARG A 51 4.86 -5.98 -17.78
C ARG A 51 3.87 -7.06 -17.37
N LEU A 52 4.23 -7.86 -16.39
CA LEU A 52 3.31 -8.79 -15.76
C LEU A 52 2.28 -8.00 -14.93
N SER A 53 1.02 -8.42 -15.02
CA SER A 53 -0.12 -7.77 -14.40
C SER A 53 -0.67 -8.63 -13.25
N GLY A 54 -0.43 -8.19 -12.02
CA GLY A 54 -1.14 -8.75 -10.85
C GLY A 54 -2.60 -8.30 -10.77
N GLU A 55 -2.92 -7.15 -11.38
CA GLU A 55 -4.22 -6.50 -11.31
C GLU A 55 -5.37 -7.37 -11.83
N VAL A 56 -5.12 -8.11 -12.92
CA VAL A 56 -6.11 -8.99 -13.55
C VAL A 56 -6.28 -10.28 -12.74
N MET A 57 -5.19 -10.83 -12.20
CA MET A 57 -5.20 -12.05 -11.39
C MET A 57 -5.97 -11.88 -10.07
N LEU A 58 -6.01 -10.66 -9.53
CA LEU A 58 -6.87 -10.35 -8.38
C LEU A 58 -8.34 -10.39 -8.70
N ILE A 59 -8.70 -9.92 -9.90
CA ILE A 59 -10.10 -9.83 -10.34
C ILE A 59 -10.58 -11.23 -10.72
N ASP A 60 -9.76 -11.98 -11.44
CA ASP A 60 -10.06 -13.34 -11.88
C ASP A 60 -9.09 -14.36 -11.27
N ARG A 61 -9.53 -14.98 -10.17
CA ARG A 61 -8.77 -16.04 -9.48
C ARG A 61 -8.53 -17.26 -10.36
N SER A 62 -9.30 -17.47 -11.43
CA SER A 62 -9.09 -18.60 -12.34
C SER A 62 -7.78 -18.48 -13.11
N VAL A 63 -7.40 -17.26 -13.51
CA VAL A 63 -6.14 -16.96 -14.19
C VAL A 63 -4.96 -17.26 -13.26
N ALA A 64 -5.08 -16.85 -11.98
CA ALA A 64 -4.05 -17.12 -10.99
C ALA A 64 -3.85 -18.63 -10.76
N ARG A 65 -4.93 -19.41 -10.68
CA ARG A 65 -4.86 -20.88 -10.55
C ARG A 65 -4.27 -21.55 -11.78
N ALA A 66 -4.64 -21.09 -12.98
CA ALA A 66 -4.09 -21.60 -14.23
C ALA A 66 -2.57 -21.35 -14.31
N LEU A 67 -2.12 -20.16 -13.91
CA LEU A 67 -0.69 -19.85 -13.87
C LEU A 67 0.06 -20.70 -12.83
N LEU A 68 -0.49 -20.87 -11.62
CA LEU A 68 0.08 -21.76 -10.60
C LEU A 68 0.16 -23.21 -11.09
N ALA A 69 -0.87 -23.70 -11.78
CA ALA A 69 -0.87 -25.03 -12.39
C ALA A 69 0.21 -25.15 -13.47
N ALA A 70 0.34 -24.14 -14.35
CA ALA A 70 1.39 -24.11 -15.36
C ALA A 70 2.80 -24.15 -14.72
N LEU A 71 3.04 -23.35 -13.68
CA LEU A 71 4.30 -23.36 -12.93
C LEU A 71 4.58 -24.72 -12.27
N ALA A 72 3.56 -25.39 -11.72
CA ALA A 72 3.69 -26.72 -11.15
C ALA A 72 4.04 -27.77 -12.22
N TYR A 73 3.43 -27.70 -13.40
CA TYR A 73 3.77 -28.55 -14.55
C TYR A 73 5.22 -28.35 -14.99
N LEU A 74 5.67 -27.10 -15.08
CA LEU A 74 7.07 -26.78 -15.41
C LEU A 74 8.05 -27.32 -14.37
N ALA A 75 7.75 -27.16 -13.08
CA ALA A 75 8.59 -27.66 -12.01
C ALA A 75 8.68 -29.20 -12.01
N ALA A 76 7.55 -29.88 -12.21
CA ALA A 76 7.50 -31.33 -12.33
C ALA A 76 8.26 -31.82 -13.58
N ALA A 77 8.08 -31.16 -14.72
CA ALA A 77 8.81 -31.46 -15.93
C ALA A 77 10.33 -31.30 -15.73
N ALA A 78 10.77 -30.17 -15.17
CA ALA A 78 12.18 -29.92 -14.87
C ALA A 78 12.77 -30.98 -13.94
N LEU A 79 12.06 -31.37 -12.88
CA LEU A 79 12.48 -32.42 -11.97
C LEU A 79 12.63 -33.77 -12.69
N LEU A 80 11.66 -34.17 -13.52
CA LEU A 80 11.72 -35.42 -14.27
C LEU A 80 12.86 -35.42 -15.29
N LEU A 81 13.08 -34.30 -15.98
CA LEU A 81 14.20 -34.14 -16.90
C LEU A 81 15.54 -34.27 -16.17
N LEU A 82 15.69 -33.61 -15.01
CA LEU A 82 16.88 -33.71 -14.16
C LEU A 82 17.11 -35.14 -13.67
N LEU A 83 16.09 -35.79 -13.11
CA LEU A 83 16.18 -37.20 -12.67
C LEU A 83 16.55 -38.14 -13.82
N GLY A 84 16.02 -37.88 -15.02
CA GLY A 84 16.36 -38.62 -16.24
C GLY A 84 17.84 -38.54 -16.63
N LEU A 85 18.55 -37.46 -16.26
CA LEU A 85 19.99 -37.33 -16.48
C LEU A 85 20.80 -38.24 -15.54
N PHE A 86 20.32 -38.46 -14.32
CA PHE A 86 21.03 -39.25 -13.30
C PHE A 86 20.67 -40.73 -13.32
N TRP A 87 19.47 -41.11 -13.77
CA TRP A 87 18.97 -42.48 -13.73
C TRP A 87 18.96 -43.15 -15.11
N LYS A 88 20.12 -43.72 -15.51
CA LYS A 88 20.32 -44.39 -16.81
C LYS A 88 19.22 -45.41 -17.18
N ARG A 89 18.71 -46.18 -16.21
CA ARG A 89 17.67 -47.21 -16.44
C ARG A 89 16.31 -46.61 -16.82
N TRP A 90 15.97 -45.43 -16.28
CA TRP A 90 14.67 -44.78 -16.47
C TRP A 90 14.75 -43.50 -17.31
N ARG A 91 15.89 -43.26 -17.97
CA ARG A 91 16.16 -42.03 -18.71
C ARG A 91 15.09 -41.71 -19.76
N LEU A 92 14.85 -42.62 -20.71
CA LEU A 92 13.89 -42.38 -21.79
C LEU A 92 12.44 -42.17 -21.30
N PRO A 93 11.87 -42.99 -20.39
CA PRO A 93 10.52 -42.73 -19.90
C PRO A 93 10.40 -41.43 -19.10
N LEU A 94 11.39 -41.09 -18.26
CA LEU A 94 11.38 -39.82 -17.51
C LEU A 94 11.45 -38.60 -18.45
N LEU A 95 12.29 -38.67 -19.49
CA LEU A 95 12.36 -37.62 -20.51
C LEU A 95 11.06 -37.49 -21.31
N ALA A 96 10.44 -38.61 -21.68
CA ALA A 96 9.17 -38.61 -22.42
C ALA A 96 8.02 -38.02 -21.57
N ILE A 97 7.92 -38.39 -20.29
CA ILE A 97 6.91 -37.82 -19.39
C ILE A 97 7.18 -36.34 -19.15
N GLY A 98 8.43 -35.95 -18.91
CA GLY A 98 8.82 -34.54 -18.75
C GLY A 98 8.47 -33.70 -19.97
N ALA A 99 8.78 -34.18 -21.18
CA ALA A 99 8.40 -33.54 -22.44
C ALA A 99 6.88 -33.49 -22.62
N GLY A 100 6.16 -34.55 -22.25
CA GLY A 100 4.70 -34.58 -22.24
C GLY A 100 4.10 -33.50 -21.33
N LEU A 101 4.61 -33.35 -20.10
CA LEU A 101 4.15 -32.29 -19.19
C LEU A 101 4.38 -30.88 -19.78
N LEU A 102 5.51 -30.63 -20.44
CA LEU A 102 5.77 -29.36 -21.12
C LEU A 102 4.77 -29.11 -22.26
N LEU A 103 4.46 -30.14 -23.04
CA LEU A 103 3.52 -30.05 -24.17
C LEU A 103 2.07 -29.78 -23.72
N PHE A 104 1.65 -30.40 -22.62
CA PHE A 104 0.29 -30.29 -22.07
C PHE A 104 0.19 -29.28 -20.92
N THR A 105 1.16 -28.36 -20.79
CA THR A 105 1.11 -27.32 -19.76
C THR A 105 -0.10 -26.39 -20.01
N PRO A 106 -0.99 -26.19 -19.02
CA PRO A 106 -2.20 -25.38 -19.18
C PRO A 106 -1.88 -23.88 -19.07
N TRP A 107 -1.27 -23.32 -20.11
CA TRP A 107 -0.91 -21.90 -20.13
C TRP A 107 -2.18 -21.02 -20.15
N PRO A 108 -2.31 -20.05 -19.22
CA PRO A 108 -3.33 -19.03 -19.36
C PRO A 108 -3.03 -18.16 -20.59
N ASP A 109 -4.05 -17.46 -21.10
CA ASP A 109 -3.86 -16.47 -22.16
C ASP A 109 -2.91 -15.37 -21.67
N ALA A 110 -1.87 -15.08 -22.46
CA ALA A 110 -0.88 -14.05 -22.18
C ALA A 110 -1.51 -12.67 -21.94
N ALA A 111 -2.64 -12.37 -22.59
CA ALA A 111 -3.39 -11.14 -22.38
C ALA A 111 -3.97 -11.00 -20.97
N LEU A 112 -4.14 -12.11 -20.25
CA LEU A 112 -4.73 -12.13 -18.90
C LEU A 112 -3.69 -11.93 -17.79
N PHE A 113 -2.40 -12.13 -18.07
CA PHE A 113 -1.32 -11.94 -17.08
C PHE A 113 -0.28 -10.91 -17.48
N THR A 114 -0.42 -10.27 -18.64
CA THR A 114 0.40 -9.13 -19.08
C THR A 114 -0.43 -7.87 -19.26
N THR A 115 0.18 -6.71 -19.14
CA THR A 115 -0.44 -5.43 -19.46
C THR A 115 0.57 -4.48 -20.07
N ALA A 116 0.08 -3.47 -20.79
CA ALA A 116 0.92 -2.41 -21.34
C ALA A 116 1.66 -1.71 -20.20
N ALA A 117 2.98 -1.67 -20.30
CA ALA A 117 3.84 -0.98 -19.36
C ALA A 117 4.09 0.45 -19.83
N THR A 118 4.36 1.33 -18.87
CA THR A 118 4.89 2.65 -19.11
C THR A 118 6.36 2.67 -18.71
N PRO A 119 7.19 3.57 -19.28
CA PRO A 119 8.58 3.73 -18.84
C PRO A 119 8.71 3.94 -17.33
N THR A 120 7.68 4.50 -16.69
CA THR A 120 7.68 4.82 -15.27
C THR A 120 6.97 3.78 -14.41
N SER A 121 6.47 2.65 -14.95
CA SER A 121 5.60 1.70 -14.22
C SER A 121 6.11 1.31 -12.83
N PHE A 122 7.42 1.13 -12.66
CA PHE A 122 8.04 0.73 -11.39
C PHE A 122 8.65 1.89 -10.60
N HIS A 123 8.43 3.13 -11.03
CA HIS A 123 8.83 4.31 -10.27
C HIS A 123 7.98 4.46 -9.02
N VAL A 124 8.56 5.06 -8.00
CA VAL A 124 7.93 5.35 -6.72
C VAL A 124 8.14 6.82 -6.34
N SER A 125 7.28 7.35 -5.46
CA SER A 125 7.44 8.71 -4.92
C SER A 125 8.79 8.81 -4.19
N PRO A 126 9.69 9.74 -4.60
CA PRO A 126 10.98 9.93 -3.92
C PRO A 126 10.79 10.52 -2.51
N GLU A 127 9.66 11.19 -2.26
CA GLU A 127 9.31 11.83 -1.00
C GLU A 127 8.55 10.90 -0.04
N ARG A 128 8.41 9.61 -0.39
CA ARG A 128 7.94 8.53 0.50
C ARG A 128 6.66 8.84 1.27
N PHE A 129 5.67 9.44 0.61
CA PHE A 129 4.39 9.79 1.26
C PHE A 129 4.58 10.75 2.45
N SER A 130 5.51 11.71 2.34
CA SER A 130 5.76 12.69 3.40
C SER A 130 4.58 13.65 3.61
N ALA A 131 4.46 14.17 4.83
CA ALA A 131 3.46 15.18 5.17
C ALA A 131 3.54 16.40 4.23
N ALA A 132 4.75 16.92 4.01
CA ALA A 132 4.99 18.03 3.10
C ALA A 132 4.57 17.73 1.64
N ALA A 133 4.76 16.50 1.15
CA ALA A 133 4.30 16.09 -0.17
C ALA A 133 2.78 16.06 -0.27
N ILE A 134 2.09 15.53 0.74
CA ILE A 134 0.63 15.48 0.79
C ILE A 134 0.03 16.89 0.76
N VAL A 135 0.55 17.81 1.57
CA VAL A 135 0.04 19.20 1.65
C VAL A 135 0.35 20.00 0.39
N ARG A 136 1.52 19.80 -0.23
CA ARG A 136 1.81 20.33 -1.57
C ARG A 136 0.84 19.78 -2.61
N GLY A 137 0.62 18.47 -2.63
CA GLY A 137 -0.29 17.80 -3.53
C GLY A 137 -1.73 18.32 -3.42
N GLU A 138 -2.19 18.63 -2.20
CA GLU A 138 -3.51 19.25 -1.97
C GLU A 138 -3.64 20.58 -2.74
N ARG A 139 -2.66 21.48 -2.58
CA ARG A 139 -2.68 22.79 -3.24
C ARG A 139 -2.75 22.65 -4.75
N ILE A 140 -1.96 21.74 -5.31
CA ILE A 140 -1.94 21.48 -6.75
C ILE A 140 -3.27 20.86 -7.22
N TYR A 141 -3.80 19.88 -6.48
CA TYR A 141 -5.08 19.25 -6.79
C TYR A 141 -6.22 20.25 -6.85
N ARG A 142 -6.28 21.17 -5.87
CA ARG A 142 -7.26 22.26 -5.85
C ARG A 142 -7.16 23.17 -7.07
N ALA A 143 -5.94 23.44 -7.54
CA ALA A 143 -5.70 24.30 -8.69
C ALA A 143 -5.94 23.61 -10.05
N GLN A 144 -5.65 22.31 -10.17
CA GLN A 144 -5.56 21.62 -11.47
C GLN A 144 -6.60 20.52 -11.68
N CYS A 145 -7.08 19.87 -10.61
CA CYS A 145 -7.83 18.61 -10.69
C CYS A 145 -9.27 18.73 -10.18
N LEU A 146 -9.52 19.63 -9.23
CA LEU A 146 -10.78 19.76 -8.51
C LEU A 146 -11.99 20.01 -9.41
N ALA A 147 -11.82 20.78 -10.50
CA ALA A 147 -12.91 21.13 -11.40
C ALA A 147 -13.56 19.89 -12.06
N CYS A 148 -12.78 18.84 -12.33
CA CYS A 148 -13.30 17.59 -12.88
C CYS A 148 -13.49 16.54 -11.78
N HIS A 149 -12.49 16.31 -10.94
CA HIS A 149 -12.50 15.18 -9.99
C HIS A 149 -13.26 15.45 -8.69
N GLY A 150 -13.59 16.71 -8.37
CA GLY A 150 -14.27 17.09 -7.13
C GLY A 150 -13.35 17.06 -5.90
N GLY A 151 -13.79 17.66 -4.78
CA GLY A 151 -13.00 17.67 -3.54
C GLY A 151 -12.88 16.29 -2.89
N ASP A 152 -13.90 15.44 -3.05
CA ASP A 152 -13.92 14.05 -2.56
C ASP A 152 -13.26 13.07 -3.54
N GLY A 153 -12.80 13.54 -4.70
CA GLY A 153 -12.20 12.70 -5.74
C GLY A 153 -13.19 11.78 -6.48
N LYS A 154 -14.50 11.88 -6.23
CA LYS A 154 -15.50 10.97 -6.81
C LYS A 154 -15.81 11.26 -8.29
N GLY A 155 -15.45 12.44 -8.78
CA GLY A 155 -15.71 12.83 -10.18
C GLY A 155 -17.16 13.22 -10.45
N ASN A 156 -17.95 13.55 -9.43
CA ASN A 156 -19.37 13.92 -9.56
C ASN A 156 -19.57 15.44 -9.72
N THR A 157 -18.71 16.11 -10.48
CA THR A 157 -18.81 17.56 -10.72
C THR A 157 -19.67 17.86 -11.96
N PRO A 158 -20.28 19.05 -12.07
CA PRO A 158 -21.02 19.44 -13.28
C PRO A 158 -20.16 19.33 -14.55
N LEU A 159 -18.88 19.70 -14.46
CA LEU A 159 -17.95 19.56 -15.58
C LEU A 159 -17.70 18.09 -15.92
N ALA A 160 -17.41 17.24 -14.93
CA ALA A 160 -17.19 15.81 -15.16
C ALA A 160 -18.38 15.11 -15.82
N LEU A 161 -19.59 15.44 -15.38
CA LEU A 161 -20.84 14.89 -15.93
C LEU A 161 -21.13 15.37 -17.36
N SER A 162 -20.49 16.47 -17.80
CA SER A 162 -20.58 16.97 -19.18
C SER A 162 -19.59 16.32 -20.15
N LEU A 163 -18.58 15.61 -19.64
CA LEU A 163 -17.56 14.96 -20.48
C LEU A 163 -18.12 13.67 -21.09
N ALA A 164 -17.65 13.34 -22.30
CA ALA A 164 -18.01 12.08 -22.98
C ALA A 164 -17.61 10.83 -22.17
N VAL A 165 -16.54 10.94 -21.38
CA VAL A 165 -16.10 9.91 -20.42
C VAL A 165 -15.86 10.60 -19.09
N ALA A 166 -16.67 10.25 -18.09
CA ALA A 166 -16.51 10.77 -16.74
C ALA A 166 -15.14 10.36 -16.15
N PRO A 167 -14.50 11.23 -15.35
CA PRO A 167 -13.29 10.87 -14.63
C PRO A 167 -13.55 9.69 -13.69
N PRO A 168 -12.58 8.78 -13.50
CA PRO A 168 -12.75 7.69 -12.56
C PRO A 168 -12.84 8.23 -11.12
N ASN A 169 -13.56 7.49 -10.27
CA ASN A 169 -13.59 7.76 -8.84
C ASN A 169 -12.20 7.45 -8.22
N LEU A 170 -11.51 8.51 -7.80
CA LEU A 170 -10.18 8.46 -7.18
C LEU A 170 -10.23 8.05 -5.70
N SER A 171 -11.37 8.19 -5.02
CA SER A 171 -11.55 7.67 -3.66
C SER A 171 -11.79 6.16 -3.61
N SER A 172 -11.95 5.53 -4.77
CA SER A 172 -12.12 4.08 -4.90
C SER A 172 -10.78 3.32 -4.97
N GLY A 173 -10.85 1.99 -5.11
CA GLY A 173 -9.65 1.13 -5.17
C GLY A 173 -8.73 1.34 -6.39
N LEU A 174 -8.95 2.32 -7.26
CA LEU A 174 -8.08 2.56 -8.43
C LEU A 174 -6.64 2.86 -8.03
N LEU A 175 -6.43 3.77 -7.06
CA LEU A 175 -5.11 4.24 -6.65
C LEU A 175 -4.24 3.15 -6.03
N TRP A 176 -4.85 2.09 -5.51
CA TRP A 176 -4.15 0.93 -4.92
C TRP A 176 -3.96 -0.21 -5.91
N ARG A 177 -4.85 -0.35 -6.89
CA ARG A 177 -4.76 -1.39 -7.91
C ARG A 177 -3.75 -1.05 -9.00
N ARG A 178 -3.56 0.21 -9.36
CA ARG A 178 -2.58 0.61 -10.39
C ARG A 178 -1.23 0.91 -9.76
N PHE A 179 -0.15 0.61 -10.47
CA PHE A 179 1.19 1.05 -10.07
C PHE A 179 1.26 2.58 -10.02
N ASP A 180 1.93 3.13 -8.99
CA ASP A 180 2.03 4.58 -8.83
C ASP A 180 2.76 5.22 -10.01
N GLY A 181 3.75 4.52 -10.56
CA GLY A 181 4.42 4.87 -11.80
C GLY A 181 3.52 5.00 -13.03
N ASP A 182 2.46 4.18 -13.14
CA ASP A 182 1.50 4.28 -14.24
C ASP A 182 0.50 5.44 -14.02
N LEU A 183 0.16 5.71 -12.76
CA LEU A 183 -0.62 6.91 -12.39
C LEU A 183 0.17 8.17 -12.72
N TYR A 184 1.46 8.18 -12.36
CA TYR A 184 2.41 9.23 -12.70
C TYR A 184 2.51 9.46 -14.21
N TRP A 185 2.67 8.38 -14.99
CA TRP A 185 2.68 8.48 -16.45
C TRP A 185 1.40 9.11 -17.00
N SER A 186 0.25 8.67 -16.50
CA SER A 186 -1.08 9.16 -16.91
C SER A 186 -1.28 10.63 -16.54
N LEU A 187 -0.79 11.08 -15.38
CA LEU A 187 -0.80 12.49 -14.98
C LEU A 187 0.07 13.34 -15.90
N ARG A 188 1.29 12.88 -16.20
CA ARG A 188 2.25 13.63 -17.02
C ARG A 188 1.80 13.71 -18.48
N HIS A 189 1.30 12.62 -19.07
CA HIS A 189 1.05 12.50 -20.51
C HIS A 189 -0.43 12.49 -20.90
N GLY A 190 -1.35 12.42 -19.95
CA GLY A 190 -2.79 12.32 -20.19
C GLY A 190 -3.23 10.89 -20.47
N LYS A 191 -4.54 10.68 -20.42
CA LYS A 191 -5.16 9.37 -20.69
C LYS A 191 -6.64 9.52 -21.05
N GLY A 192 -7.04 9.00 -22.20
CA GLY A 192 -8.42 9.14 -22.69
C GLY A 192 -8.77 10.62 -22.84
N GLY A 193 -9.81 11.10 -22.14
CA GLY A 193 -10.19 12.51 -22.12
C GLY A 193 -9.41 13.40 -21.14
N MET A 194 -8.53 12.83 -20.30
CA MET A 194 -7.73 13.60 -19.34
C MET A 194 -6.48 14.18 -20.02
N PRO A 195 -6.23 15.50 -19.94
CA PRO A 195 -5.05 16.12 -20.52
C PRO A 195 -3.76 15.73 -19.76
N GLY A 196 -2.62 15.83 -20.43
CA GLY A 196 -1.31 15.70 -19.79
C GLY A 196 -0.88 16.98 -19.10
N PHE A 197 -0.22 16.85 -17.94
CA PHE A 197 0.22 17.96 -17.11
C PHE A 197 1.74 18.17 -17.08
N ALA A 198 2.51 17.43 -17.88
CA ALA A 198 3.98 17.52 -17.86
C ALA A 198 4.57 18.91 -18.14
N GLY A 199 3.85 19.76 -18.88
CA GLY A 199 4.23 21.16 -19.11
C GLY A 199 3.67 22.16 -18.10
N LYS A 200 2.88 21.70 -17.11
CA LYS A 200 2.20 22.55 -16.11
C LYS A 200 2.68 22.34 -14.68
N ILE A 201 3.07 21.11 -14.35
CA ILE A 201 3.54 20.74 -13.00
C ILE A 201 4.83 19.95 -13.10
N SER A 202 5.69 20.07 -12.08
CA SER A 202 6.96 19.34 -12.04
C SER A 202 6.77 17.83 -11.80
N ALA A 203 7.85 17.06 -11.98
CA ALA A 203 7.87 15.64 -11.62
C ALA A 203 7.57 15.43 -10.12
N ALA A 204 8.23 16.20 -9.26
CA ALA A 204 8.00 16.14 -7.81
C ALA A 204 6.55 16.48 -7.43
N ASP A 205 5.96 17.49 -8.08
CA ASP A 205 4.56 17.89 -7.87
C ASP A 205 3.57 16.82 -8.35
N SER A 206 3.92 16.08 -9.39
CA SER A 206 3.10 14.96 -9.87
C SER A 206 3.09 13.80 -8.88
N TRP A 207 4.22 13.53 -8.21
CA TRP A 207 4.30 12.54 -7.12
C TRP A 207 3.53 13.01 -5.88
N ALA A 208 3.71 14.27 -5.49
CA ALA A 208 2.95 14.90 -4.40
C ALA A 208 1.43 14.82 -4.62
N LEU A 209 0.96 15.02 -5.86
CA LEU A 209 -0.43 14.81 -6.25
C LEU A 209 -0.91 13.38 -5.99
N ILE A 210 -0.11 12.36 -6.32
CA ILE A 210 -0.46 10.96 -6.07
C ILE A 210 -0.55 10.69 -4.56
N ASP A 211 0.40 11.21 -3.79
CA ASP A 211 0.40 11.09 -2.34
C ASP A 211 -0.84 11.77 -1.72
N TYR A 212 -1.17 12.99 -2.16
CA TYR A 212 -2.42 13.64 -1.77
C TYR A 212 -3.67 12.85 -2.16
N MET A 213 -3.76 12.33 -3.39
CA MET A 213 -4.95 11.59 -3.83
C MET A 213 -5.20 10.36 -2.95
N LYS A 214 -4.15 9.63 -2.55
CA LYS A 214 -4.28 8.50 -1.61
C LYS A 214 -4.69 8.95 -0.21
N ALA A 215 -4.10 10.04 0.30
CA ALA A 215 -4.45 10.60 1.59
C ALA A 215 -5.92 11.05 1.62
N ASN A 216 -6.36 11.79 0.61
CA ASN A 216 -7.74 12.27 0.48
C ASN A 216 -8.73 11.10 0.36
N ALA A 217 -8.39 10.09 -0.43
CA ALA A 217 -9.19 8.87 -0.56
C ALA A 217 -9.34 8.11 0.77
N ALA A 218 -8.31 8.11 1.62
CA ALA A 218 -8.39 7.53 2.96
C ALA A 218 -9.37 8.30 3.87
N GLY A 219 -9.31 9.64 3.87
CA GLY A 219 -10.23 10.48 4.65
C GLY A 219 -11.68 10.37 4.18
N VAL A 220 -11.91 10.37 2.86
CA VAL A 220 -13.23 10.14 2.26
C VAL A 220 -13.76 8.74 2.62
N GLY A 221 -12.88 7.73 2.62
CA GLY A 221 -13.21 6.36 3.00
C GLY A 221 -13.77 6.24 4.43
N ILE A 222 -13.20 6.97 5.39
CA ILE A 222 -13.73 7.02 6.76
C ILE A 222 -15.15 7.58 6.77
N GLY A 223 -15.39 8.68 6.04
CA GLY A 223 -16.73 9.28 5.96
C GLY A 223 -17.77 8.35 5.30
N ASP A 224 -17.36 7.62 4.27
CA ASP A 224 -18.25 6.74 3.49
C ASP A 224 -18.50 5.38 4.17
N THR A 225 -17.49 4.82 4.85
CA THR A 225 -17.51 3.42 5.32
C THR A 225 -17.14 3.23 6.80
N GLY A 226 -16.83 4.30 7.52
CA GLY A 226 -16.44 4.23 8.93
C GLY A 226 -15.00 3.75 9.19
N GLY A 227 -14.21 3.46 8.15
CA GLY A 227 -12.84 2.97 8.28
C GLY A 227 -11.96 3.32 7.09
N TRP A 228 -10.73 2.81 7.09
CA TRP A 228 -9.84 2.86 5.94
C TRP A 228 -10.04 1.61 5.09
N PRO A 229 -10.81 1.69 3.98
CA PRO A 229 -11.07 0.52 3.12
C PRO A 229 -9.81 0.03 2.40
N ARG A 230 -8.74 0.84 2.41
CA ARG A 230 -7.44 0.55 1.83
C ARG A 230 -6.35 1.05 2.80
N PRO A 231 -5.24 0.32 2.95
CA PRO A 231 -4.10 0.72 3.73
C PRO A 231 -3.57 2.07 3.29
N ILE A 232 -3.28 2.88 4.28
CA ILE A 232 -2.67 4.18 4.12
C ILE A 232 -1.48 4.24 5.07
N ALA A 233 -0.33 4.65 4.55
CA ALA A 233 0.87 4.76 5.35
C ALA A 233 0.75 5.96 6.30
N LEU A 234 1.40 5.88 7.46
CA LEU A 234 1.63 7.06 8.28
C LEU A 234 2.58 8.00 7.53
N PRO A 235 2.25 9.29 7.34
CA PRO A 235 3.10 10.20 6.57
C PRO A 235 4.49 10.33 7.17
N ASP A 236 5.52 10.26 6.31
CA ASP A 236 6.89 10.53 6.76
C ASP A 236 7.03 12.02 7.11
N MET A 237 7.79 12.31 8.15
CA MET A 237 8.02 13.67 8.64
C MET A 237 9.28 13.74 9.49
N THR A 238 9.80 14.95 9.63
CA THR A 238 10.93 15.26 10.48
C THR A 238 10.50 15.34 11.95
N LEU A 239 11.26 14.65 12.79
CA LEU A 239 11.07 14.53 14.23
C LEU A 239 12.21 15.26 14.94
N VAL A 240 11.90 15.88 16.08
CA VAL A 240 12.88 16.38 17.04
C VAL A 240 12.65 15.66 18.36
N CYS A 241 13.68 14.98 18.86
CA CYS A 241 13.62 14.20 20.10
C CYS A 241 14.58 14.75 21.15
N GLY A 242 14.30 14.57 22.44
CA GLY A 242 15.10 15.13 23.54
C GLY A 242 16.55 14.63 23.61
N ASN A 243 16.84 13.43 23.10
CA ASN A 243 18.12 12.76 23.30
C ASN A 243 19.05 12.69 22.06
N ALA A 244 18.63 13.13 20.87
CA ALA A 244 19.47 13.14 19.66
C ALA A 244 18.88 13.98 18.50
N HIS A 245 19.72 14.24 17.49
CA HIS A 245 19.45 14.99 16.25
C HIS A 245 18.10 14.71 15.59
N ALA A 246 17.63 15.69 14.78
CA ALA A 246 16.41 15.55 13.99
C ALA A 246 16.39 14.21 13.23
N ALA A 247 15.44 13.35 13.59
CA ALA A 247 15.23 12.04 13.00
C ALA A 247 14.10 12.13 11.95
N ARG A 248 14.00 11.13 11.07
CA ARG A 248 12.80 10.95 10.23
C ARG A 248 11.96 9.82 10.77
N LEU A 249 10.64 9.98 10.71
CA LEU A 249 9.71 8.94 11.11
C LEU A 249 9.96 7.61 10.37
N SER A 250 10.35 7.67 9.09
CA SER A 250 10.73 6.50 8.31
C SER A 250 11.89 5.69 8.90
N GLN A 251 12.70 6.26 9.80
CA GLN A 251 13.80 5.55 10.47
C GLN A 251 13.29 4.63 11.60
N TRP A 252 12.04 4.80 12.04
CA TRP A 252 11.41 3.95 13.05
C TRP A 252 10.72 2.71 12.45
N GLN A 253 11.04 2.34 11.21
CA GLN A 253 10.56 1.08 10.63
C GLN A 253 10.86 -0.11 11.53
N GLY A 254 9.87 -1.00 11.69
CA GLY A 254 9.92 -2.12 12.63
C GLY A 254 9.37 -1.81 14.02
N GLN A 255 9.13 -0.55 14.36
CA GLN A 255 8.48 -0.13 15.61
C GLN A 255 6.99 0.16 15.35
N ARG A 256 6.15 -0.04 16.36
CA ARG A 256 4.78 0.48 16.34
C ARG A 256 4.81 1.93 16.76
N ILE A 257 4.08 2.77 16.05
CA ILE A 257 4.13 4.21 16.24
C ILE A 257 2.77 4.67 16.76
N ARG A 258 2.79 5.45 17.84
CA ARG A 258 1.62 6.18 18.35
C ARG A 258 1.77 7.65 18.02
N VAL A 259 0.84 8.21 17.28
CA VAL A 259 0.81 9.64 16.98
C VAL A 259 -0.21 10.29 17.89
N VAL A 260 0.22 11.25 18.71
CA VAL A 260 -0.65 12.04 19.57
C VAL A 260 -0.75 13.46 18.99
N ILE A 261 -1.96 13.96 18.80
CA ILE A 261 -2.17 15.27 18.17
C ILE A 261 -2.66 16.28 19.21
N GLY A 262 -1.97 17.42 19.31
CA GLY A 262 -2.31 18.49 20.26
C GLY A 262 -1.54 18.36 21.58
N LYS A 263 -2.17 18.73 22.69
CA LYS A 263 -1.51 18.77 24.01
C LYS A 263 -1.63 17.42 24.72
N PRO A 264 -0.52 16.83 25.20
CA PRO A 264 -0.59 15.59 25.95
C PRO A 264 -1.27 15.81 27.30
N GLY A 265 -2.20 14.93 27.67
CA GLY A 265 -2.85 14.83 28.96
C GLY A 265 -2.26 13.72 29.84
N ALA A 266 -2.76 13.58 31.08
CA ALA A 266 -2.27 12.58 32.04
C ALA A 266 -2.50 11.12 31.62
N ALA A 267 -3.34 10.87 30.61
CA ALA A 267 -3.58 9.56 30.02
C ALA A 267 -2.52 9.16 28.97
N ASP A 268 -1.62 10.08 28.58
CA ASP A 268 -0.60 9.87 27.56
C ASP A 268 0.68 9.25 28.12
N THR A 269 0.54 8.25 29.00
CA THR A 269 1.71 7.52 29.50
C THR A 269 2.31 6.69 28.36
N GLU A 270 3.63 6.75 28.20
CA GLU A 270 4.33 6.00 27.15
C GLU A 270 4.18 4.49 27.38
N ASP A 271 3.68 3.77 26.38
CA ASP A 271 3.64 2.31 26.38
C ASP A 271 5.00 1.80 25.86
N PRO A 272 5.72 0.94 26.57
CA PRO A 272 7.04 0.46 26.15
C PRO A 272 7.03 -0.36 24.84
N ARG A 273 5.84 -0.73 24.32
CA ARG A 273 5.67 -1.45 23.05
C ARG A 273 5.43 -0.50 21.87
N LEU A 274 5.27 0.79 22.13
CA LEU A 274 4.97 1.83 21.16
C LEU A 274 6.05 2.92 21.26
N GLN A 275 6.34 3.56 20.13
CA GLN A 275 7.11 4.78 20.09
C GLN A 275 6.14 5.93 19.81
N SER A 276 6.00 6.86 20.74
CA SER A 276 5.08 7.99 20.56
C SER A 276 5.74 9.18 19.86
N VAL A 277 4.95 9.89 19.06
CA VAL A 277 5.29 11.19 18.48
C VAL A 277 4.16 12.18 18.72
N LEU A 278 4.52 13.38 19.19
CA LEU A 278 3.60 14.48 19.42
C LEU A 278 3.54 15.41 18.20
N LEU A 279 2.34 15.71 17.70
CA LEU A 279 2.12 16.63 16.58
C LEU A 279 1.38 17.89 17.03
N GLY A 280 1.78 19.04 16.50
CA GLY A 280 1.14 20.33 16.81
C GLY A 280 1.56 20.95 18.14
N ALA A 281 2.61 20.43 18.76
CA ALA A 281 3.24 20.99 19.94
C ALA A 281 4.60 21.63 19.59
N THR A 282 5.05 22.60 20.39
CA THR A 282 6.39 23.19 20.20
C THR A 282 7.46 22.26 20.76
N ALA A 283 8.70 22.35 20.26
CA ALA A 283 9.79 21.48 20.72
C ALA A 283 10.04 21.56 22.25
N SER A 284 9.65 22.67 22.91
CA SER A 284 9.71 22.81 24.38
C SER A 284 8.59 22.06 25.13
N ASP A 285 7.49 21.74 24.45
CA ASP A 285 6.36 20.98 25.02
C ASP A 285 6.61 19.46 25.05
N ALA A 286 7.64 18.99 24.34
CA ALA A 286 8.07 17.58 24.31
C ALA A 286 8.80 17.14 25.59
N VAL A 287 9.00 18.04 26.57
CA VAL A 287 9.52 17.67 27.89
C VAL A 287 8.34 17.28 28.79
N GLY A 288 7.85 16.06 28.56
CA GLY A 288 6.81 15.43 29.37
C GLY A 288 6.12 14.27 28.64
N ALA A 289 6.32 13.04 29.14
CA ALA A 289 5.79 11.75 28.68
C ALA A 289 6.19 11.28 27.26
N ILE A 290 6.20 12.13 26.23
CA ILE A 290 6.57 11.78 24.85
C ILE A 290 7.84 12.54 24.44
N ASP A 291 8.93 11.82 24.19
CA ASP A 291 10.27 12.41 23.95
C ASP A 291 10.44 13.03 22.55
N CYS A 292 9.54 12.75 21.61
CA CYS A 292 9.67 13.13 20.20
C CYS A 292 8.47 13.93 19.69
N ALA A 293 8.74 15.03 18.98
CA ALA A 293 7.72 15.85 18.34
C ALA A 293 7.95 15.99 16.83
N GLY A 294 6.86 15.94 16.05
CA GLY A 294 6.86 16.28 14.64
C GLY A 294 6.84 17.80 14.49
N VAL A 295 7.87 18.37 13.85
CA VAL A 295 8.07 19.82 13.76
C VAL A 295 7.57 20.45 12.47
N GLU A 296 7.09 19.64 11.53
CA GLU A 296 6.55 20.13 10.26
C GLU A 296 5.14 20.69 10.46
N THR A 297 4.91 21.93 10.03
CA THR A 297 3.57 22.55 10.01
C THR A 297 2.57 21.74 9.20
N ASP A 298 3.08 21.02 8.19
CA ASP A 298 2.30 20.21 7.27
C ASP A 298 1.85 18.88 7.90
N ALA A 299 2.43 18.45 9.02
CA ALA A 299 2.11 17.17 9.65
C ALA A 299 0.65 17.09 10.11
N VAL A 300 0.18 18.10 10.84
CA VAL A 300 -1.21 18.16 11.32
C VAL A 300 -2.19 18.22 10.15
N ARG A 301 -1.87 19.00 9.11
CA ARG A 301 -2.68 19.09 7.88
C ARG A 301 -2.76 17.75 7.15
N ALA A 302 -1.66 17.04 6.99
CA ALA A 302 -1.63 15.74 6.33
C ALA A 302 -2.50 14.71 7.09
N ILE A 303 -2.44 14.72 8.43
CA ILE A 303 -3.30 13.88 9.26
C ILE A 303 -4.79 14.27 9.14
N ALA A 304 -5.10 15.56 9.08
CA ALA A 304 -6.48 16.03 8.82
C ALA A 304 -7.02 15.47 7.51
N ILE A 305 -6.22 15.48 6.44
CA ILE A 305 -6.59 14.93 5.13
C ILE A 305 -6.83 13.42 5.24
N ILE A 306 -5.92 12.66 5.86
CA ILE A 306 -6.01 11.20 5.96
C ILE A 306 -7.19 10.72 6.82
N THR A 307 -7.52 11.49 7.86
CA THR A 307 -8.60 11.15 8.80
C THR A 307 -9.95 11.71 8.38
N GLY A 308 -9.99 12.63 7.40
CA GLY A 308 -11.19 13.38 7.04
C GLY A 308 -11.67 14.32 8.15
N THR A 309 -10.82 14.62 9.13
CA THR A 309 -11.15 15.43 10.30
C THR A 309 -10.52 16.82 10.15
N PRO A 310 -11.32 17.90 10.25
CA PRO A 310 -10.81 19.27 10.32
C PRO A 310 -9.77 19.48 11.42
N GLU A 311 -8.76 20.33 11.17
CA GLU A 311 -7.63 20.52 12.08
C GLU A 311 -8.03 21.03 13.47
N ASP A 312 -9.11 21.82 13.58
CA ASP A 312 -9.67 22.31 14.83
C ASP A 312 -10.29 21.20 15.70
N ARG A 313 -10.61 20.05 15.10
CA ARG A 313 -11.16 18.86 15.78
C ARG A 313 -10.15 17.74 15.96
N LEU A 314 -8.91 17.91 15.51
CA LEU A 314 -7.84 16.92 15.69
C LEU A 314 -7.23 16.87 17.10
N PRO A 315 -7.09 17.98 17.87
CA PRO A 315 -6.49 17.90 19.20
C PRO A 315 -7.15 16.87 20.11
N GLY A 316 -6.35 16.02 20.76
CA GLY A 316 -6.81 14.87 21.56
C GLY A 316 -7.01 13.59 20.75
N THR A 317 -6.81 13.62 19.43
CA THR A 317 -6.83 12.41 18.60
C THR A 317 -5.51 11.67 18.72
N GLU A 318 -5.60 10.35 18.78
CA GLU A 318 -4.44 9.47 18.69
C GLU A 318 -4.56 8.54 17.48
N LEU A 319 -3.44 8.22 16.85
CA LEU A 319 -3.36 7.24 15.77
C LEU A 319 -2.34 6.16 16.12
N LEU A 320 -2.62 4.93 15.71
CA LEU A 320 -1.67 3.83 15.79
C LEU A 320 -1.27 3.38 14.39
N ALA A 321 0.04 3.23 14.19
CA ALA A 321 0.61 2.56 13.03
C ALA A 321 1.31 1.25 13.44
N ASP A 322 1.23 0.26 12.58
CA ASP A 322 1.95 -1.00 12.76
C ASP A 322 3.44 -0.88 12.42
N ARG A 323 4.17 -1.99 12.55
CA ARG A 323 5.62 -2.06 12.33
C ARG A 323 6.05 -1.80 10.90
N ASP A 324 5.13 -1.99 9.95
CA ASP A 324 5.34 -1.74 8.53
C ASP A 324 4.98 -0.28 8.16
N GLY A 325 4.55 0.52 9.14
CA GLY A 325 4.21 1.93 8.98
C GLY A 325 2.80 2.17 8.44
N TRP A 326 1.92 1.16 8.44
CA TRP A 326 0.52 1.33 8.04
C TRP A 326 -0.31 1.86 9.19
N LEU A 327 -1.14 2.85 8.93
CA LEU A 327 -2.12 3.33 9.91
C LEU A 327 -3.22 2.28 10.11
N ARG A 328 -3.53 1.99 11.39
CA ARG A 328 -4.43 0.89 11.79
C ARG A 328 -5.64 1.34 12.59
N ALA A 329 -5.45 2.25 13.55
CA ALA A 329 -6.49 2.66 14.48
C ALA A 329 -6.45 4.17 14.76
N ARG A 330 -7.58 4.70 15.22
CA ARG A 330 -7.73 6.09 15.67
C ARG A 330 -8.64 6.20 16.89
N SER A 331 -8.14 6.81 17.97
CA SER A 331 -8.95 7.22 19.12
C SER A 331 -9.26 8.71 19.03
N SER A 332 -10.44 9.14 19.49
CA SER A 332 -10.88 10.54 19.51
C SER A 332 -10.83 11.19 20.91
N GLY A 333 -9.89 10.75 21.77
CA GLY A 333 -9.66 11.37 23.08
C GLY A 333 -10.24 10.59 24.27
N GLY A 334 -9.99 9.28 24.30
CA GLY A 334 -10.40 8.39 25.39
C GLY A 334 -9.62 7.09 25.40
N ALA A 335 -9.97 6.19 26.33
CA ALA A 335 -9.37 4.86 26.39
C ALA A 335 -9.65 4.10 25.10
N TRP A 336 -8.59 3.49 24.55
CA TRP A 336 -8.66 2.63 23.37
C TRP A 336 -9.68 1.50 23.52
N SER A 337 -10.30 1.12 22.41
CA SER A 337 -11.26 0.03 22.27
C SER A 337 -11.15 -0.63 20.89
N GLN A 338 -11.76 -1.80 20.68
CA GLN A 338 -11.76 -2.47 19.36
C GLN A 338 -12.47 -1.65 18.28
N ASP A 339 -13.40 -0.77 18.64
CA ASP A 339 -14.13 0.06 17.69
C ASP A 339 -13.23 1.11 17.02
N ASP A 340 -12.08 1.43 17.64
CA ASP A 340 -11.09 2.36 17.11
C ASP A 340 -10.28 1.78 15.93
N MET A 341 -10.39 0.46 15.65
CA MET A 341 -9.76 -0.14 14.47
C MET A 341 -10.41 0.39 13.18
N LEU A 342 -9.63 1.10 12.37
CA LEU A 342 -10.07 1.64 11.09
C LEU A 342 -9.62 0.79 9.89
N CYS A 343 -8.44 0.17 9.94
CA CYS A 343 -7.95 -0.72 8.88
C CYS A 343 -8.14 -2.19 9.28
N ARG A 344 -9.14 -2.85 8.66
CA ARG A 344 -9.52 -4.24 8.94
C ARG A 344 -9.53 -5.05 7.65
N SER A 345 -9.06 -6.30 7.70
CA SER A 345 -9.31 -7.24 6.61
C SER A 345 -10.81 -7.51 6.45
N PRO A 346 -11.34 -7.54 5.21
CA PRO A 346 -12.75 -7.89 4.95
C PRO A 346 -13.14 -9.27 5.52
N LEU A 347 -12.18 -10.20 5.66
CA LEU A 347 -12.40 -11.54 6.21
C LEU A 347 -12.62 -11.53 7.74
N ALA A 348 -12.05 -10.55 8.45
CA ALA A 348 -12.20 -10.43 9.90
C ALA A 348 -13.64 -10.01 10.31
N GLY A 349 -14.43 -9.46 9.39
CA GLY A 349 -15.82 -9.09 9.62
C GLY A 349 -16.83 -10.24 9.51
N ALA A 350 -16.43 -11.40 9.00
CA ALA A 350 -17.33 -12.53 8.72
C ALA A 350 -16.90 -13.79 9.50
N GLY A 351 -17.14 -13.81 10.80
CA GLY A 351 -17.07 -15.02 11.62
C GLY A 351 -15.78 -15.17 12.42
N GLY A 352 -15.80 -14.64 13.64
CA GLY A 352 -14.72 -14.86 14.59
C GLY A 352 -15.01 -14.16 15.91
N GLN A 353 -16.01 -14.62 16.67
CA GLN A 353 -15.95 -14.45 18.11
C GLN A 353 -14.68 -15.16 18.57
N ALA A 354 -13.68 -14.40 19.00
CA ALA A 354 -12.50 -14.96 19.64
C ALA A 354 -12.95 -15.85 20.82
N PRO A 355 -12.36 -17.04 21.01
CA PRO A 355 -12.69 -17.86 22.17
C PRO A 355 -12.35 -17.07 23.43
N ALA A 356 -13.31 -16.97 24.34
CA ALA A 356 -13.14 -16.34 25.64
C ALA A 356 -12.13 -17.15 26.47
N THR A 357 -10.83 -16.87 26.30
CA THR A 357 -9.80 -17.36 27.21
C THR A 357 -9.49 -16.28 28.24
N SER A 358 -9.90 -16.58 29.47
CA SER A 358 -9.30 -16.20 30.75
C SER A 358 -8.91 -14.74 30.94
N ALA A 359 -9.72 -14.04 31.74
CA ALA A 359 -9.56 -12.67 32.19
C ALA A 359 -8.16 -12.36 32.76
N VAL A 360 -7.32 -11.76 31.91
CA VAL A 360 -6.44 -10.66 32.32
C VAL A 360 -7.23 -9.39 31.96
N ALA A 361 -7.25 -8.39 32.83
CA ALA A 361 -7.79 -7.07 32.50
C ALA A 361 -6.94 -6.45 31.39
N THR A 362 -7.20 -6.87 30.15
CA THR A 362 -6.54 -6.38 28.95
C THR A 362 -7.07 -4.98 28.73
N THR A 363 -6.18 -4.00 28.81
CA THR A 363 -6.50 -2.64 28.42
C THR A 363 -6.92 -2.65 26.94
N GLY A 364 -7.79 -1.75 26.50
CA GLY A 364 -8.26 -1.82 25.10
C GLY A 364 -7.14 -1.66 24.07
N ILE A 365 -6.04 -1.01 24.43
CA ILE A 365 -4.82 -0.94 23.60
C ILE A 365 -4.12 -2.29 23.46
N ASP A 366 -4.14 -3.16 24.49
CA ASP A 366 -3.62 -4.53 24.39
C ASP A 366 -4.35 -5.33 23.32
N GLN A 367 -5.68 -5.19 23.29
CA GLN A 367 -6.51 -5.88 22.32
C GLN A 367 -6.26 -5.33 20.91
N LEU A 368 -6.09 -4.02 20.74
CA LEU A 368 -5.77 -3.42 19.45
C LEU A 368 -4.44 -3.92 18.90
N ILE A 369 -3.41 -3.94 19.75
CA ILE A 369 -2.09 -4.44 19.37
C ILE A 369 -2.17 -5.93 18.96
N ALA A 370 -2.90 -6.75 19.72
CA ALA A 370 -3.11 -8.15 19.37
C ALA A 370 -3.85 -8.32 18.04
N THR A 371 -4.91 -7.54 17.79
CA THR A 371 -5.64 -7.54 16.51
C THR A 371 -4.74 -7.11 15.35
N MET A 372 -3.92 -6.08 15.54
CA MET A 372 -2.98 -5.59 14.52
C MET A 372 -1.93 -6.63 14.14
N ASP A 373 -1.40 -7.37 15.12
CA ASP A 373 -0.42 -8.43 14.90
C ASP A 373 -1.05 -9.69 14.28
N ALA A 374 -2.31 -10.00 14.63
CA ALA A 374 -3.04 -11.14 14.10
C ALA A 374 -3.48 -10.93 12.64
N ASP A 375 -3.71 -9.67 12.23
CA ASP A 375 -4.11 -9.28 10.88
C ASP A 375 -3.09 -8.30 10.26
N PRO A 376 -1.88 -8.74 9.89
CA PRO A 376 -0.86 -7.85 9.33
C PRO A 376 -1.28 -7.34 7.94
N VAL A 377 -0.98 -6.08 7.64
CA VAL A 377 -1.24 -5.52 6.31
C VAL A 377 -0.22 -6.07 5.30
N ARG A 378 -0.68 -6.92 4.38
CA ARG A 378 0.15 -7.50 3.31
C ARG A 378 -0.12 -6.84 1.97
N PHE A 379 -0.02 -5.51 1.94
CA PHE A 379 -0.33 -4.75 0.73
C PHE A 379 0.71 -4.98 -0.37
N ILE A 380 0.25 -5.53 -1.49
CA ILE A 380 1.02 -5.64 -2.74
C ILE A 380 0.40 -4.69 -3.76
N LYS A 381 1.21 -3.91 -4.47
CA LYS A 381 0.70 -2.95 -5.46
C LYS A 381 0.10 -3.71 -6.64
N GLY A 382 -1.20 -3.54 -6.89
CA GLY A 382 -1.91 -4.39 -7.83
C GLY A 382 -2.08 -5.85 -7.37
N GLY A 383 -1.92 -6.11 -6.06
CA GLY A 383 -2.20 -7.37 -5.36
C GLY A 383 -3.27 -7.22 -4.26
N PHE A 384 -3.46 -8.25 -3.42
CA PHE A 384 -4.41 -8.17 -2.32
C PHE A 384 -3.92 -7.19 -1.27
N VAL A 385 -4.88 -6.72 -0.47
CA VAL A 385 -4.66 -5.67 0.52
C VAL A 385 -4.35 -6.27 1.90
N HIS A 386 -4.76 -7.53 2.11
CA HIS A 386 -4.59 -8.34 3.31
C HIS A 386 -4.19 -9.76 2.92
#